data_AF-A0A4P7F8P1-F1
#
_entry.id   AF-A0A4P7F8P1-F1
#
_cell.length_a   1.000
_cell.length_b   1.000
_cell.length_c   1.000
_cell.angle_alpha   90.00
_cell.angle_beta   90.00
_cell.angle_gamma   90.00
#
_symmetry.space_group_name_H-M   'P 1'
#
loop_
_entity.id
_entity.type
_entity.pdbx_description
1 polymer ?
#
loop_
_entity_poly.entity_id
_entity_poly.type
_entity_poly.pdbx_seq_one_letter_code
_entity_poly.pdbx_strand_id
1 'polypeptide(L)'
;MRKVAIVFLLAAGLIGCATKYQNMGFGGGVTAQAITNDTYRIVARGNGYTSGTAIQDYVLLKAAETAVAAGQTHFAILGADDASSDQVGQTAGSSQTNVIGNTAMTTYQPGTVYNIHKPGKDVYVRVFTPRKGEALPSGSFAADEIIANIGPRVPRDG
;
A
#
# COMPACT_ATOMS: atom_id res chain seq x y z
N MET A 1 -16.75 9.76 33.58
CA MET A 1 -15.41 10.17 33.12
C MET A 1 -14.58 8.98 32.60
N ARG A 2 -14.37 7.90 33.37
CA ARG A 2 -13.65 6.69 32.93
C ARG A 2 -14.19 6.01 31.65
N LYS A 3 -15.51 5.94 31.48
CA LYS A 3 -16.16 5.37 30.28
C LYS A 3 -16.00 6.25 29.03
N VAL A 4 -15.93 7.57 29.19
CA VAL A 4 -15.72 8.52 28.08
C VAL A 4 -14.28 8.46 27.58
N ALA A 5 -13.31 8.30 28.50
CA ALA A 5 -11.91 8.09 28.15
C ALA A 5 -11.70 6.80 27.34
N ILE A 6 -12.41 5.71 27.66
CA ILE A 6 -12.33 4.44 26.91
C ILE A 6 -12.92 4.58 25.51
N VAL A 7 -14.01 5.32 25.33
CA VAL A 7 -14.60 5.60 24.01
C VAL A 7 -13.66 6.46 23.15
N PHE A 8 -12.99 7.45 23.73
CA PHE A 8 -11.97 8.25 23.04
C PHE A 8 -10.73 7.43 22.65
N LEU A 9 -10.29 6.50 23.51
CA LEU A 9 -9.15 5.61 23.24
C LEU A 9 -9.46 4.57 22.15
N LEU A 10 -10.72 4.11 22.08
CA LEU A 10 -11.18 3.21 21.02
C LEU A 10 -11.38 3.95 19.69
N ALA A 11 -11.83 5.21 19.71
CA ALA A 11 -11.96 6.05 18.52
C ALA A 11 -10.60 6.47 17.93
N ALA A 12 -9.57 6.63 18.76
CA ALA A 12 -8.21 6.96 18.32
C ALA A 12 -7.50 5.81 17.57
N GLY A 13 -8.00 4.57 17.66
CA GLY A 13 -7.45 3.42 16.95
C GLY A 13 -7.94 3.26 15.50
N LEU A 14 -8.90 4.07 15.03
CA LEU A 14 -9.45 3.99 13.67
C LEU A 14 -8.71 4.89 12.65
N ILE A 15 -7.53 5.40 12.99
CA ILE A 15 -6.76 6.26 12.08
C ILE A 15 -6.10 5.37 11.01
N GLY A 16 -6.90 5.05 9.98
CA GLY A 16 -6.49 4.46 8.71
C GLY A 16 -6.23 2.96 8.73
N CYS A 17 -7.23 2.14 8.38
CA CYS A 17 -7.00 0.73 8.03
C CYS A 17 -6.17 0.57 6.74
N ALA A 18 -5.86 1.64 6.01
CA ALA A 18 -5.02 1.60 4.81
C ALA A 18 -3.54 1.45 5.17
N THR A 19 -2.79 0.77 4.32
CA THR A 19 -1.34 0.66 4.45
C THR A 19 -0.70 2.03 4.28
N LYS A 20 0.00 2.50 5.30
CA LYS A 20 0.79 3.73 5.27
C LYS A 20 2.14 3.53 4.59
N TYR A 21 2.82 4.63 4.30
CA TYR A 21 4.19 4.62 3.83
C TYR A 21 5.14 4.30 4.98
N GLN A 22 5.65 3.08 4.94
CA GLN A 22 6.59 2.52 5.91
C GLN A 22 7.41 1.42 5.24
N ASN A 23 8.43 0.93 5.94
CA ASN A 23 9.17 -0.25 5.49
C ASN A 23 8.24 -1.46 5.37
N MET A 24 8.57 -2.38 4.47
CA MET A 24 7.76 -3.57 4.20
C MET A 24 7.50 -4.39 5.47
N GLY A 25 6.24 -4.64 5.79
CA GLY A 25 5.80 -5.46 6.93
C GLY A 25 4.56 -6.30 6.60
N PHE A 26 3.96 -6.91 7.63
CA PHE A 26 2.79 -7.81 7.47
C PHE A 26 1.58 -7.12 6.84
N GLY A 27 1.36 -5.84 7.16
CA GLY A 27 0.28 -5.03 6.61
C GLY A 27 0.58 -4.41 5.23
N GLY A 28 1.72 -4.77 4.62
CA GLY A 28 2.27 -4.10 3.44
C GLY A 28 3.33 -3.06 3.80
N GLY A 29 3.62 -2.19 2.85
CA GLY A 29 4.66 -1.17 2.95
C GLY A 29 5.41 -1.03 1.64
N VAL A 30 6.55 -0.36 1.69
CA VAL A 30 7.40 -0.13 0.52
C VAL A 30 8.86 -0.33 0.87
N THR A 31 9.61 -0.95 -0.04
CA THR A 31 11.04 -1.18 0.11
C THR A 31 11.75 -1.02 -1.23
N ALA A 32 13.04 -0.69 -1.16
CA ALA A 32 13.93 -0.68 -2.31
C ALA A 32 14.94 -1.82 -2.17
N GLN A 33 15.16 -2.57 -3.24
CA GLN A 33 16.11 -3.68 -3.30
C GLN A 33 17.14 -3.39 -4.39
N ALA A 34 18.42 -3.35 -4.04
CA ALA A 34 19.48 -3.17 -5.03
C ALA A 34 19.56 -4.41 -5.93
N ILE A 35 19.61 -4.19 -7.25
CA ILE A 35 19.83 -5.24 -8.25
C ILE A 35 21.23 -5.10 -8.82
N THR A 36 21.61 -3.88 -9.17
CA THR A 36 22.95 -3.48 -9.58
C THR A 36 23.37 -2.25 -8.78
N ASN A 37 24.56 -1.71 -9.06
CA ASN A 37 25.05 -0.49 -8.41
C ASN A 37 24.17 0.73 -8.68
N ASP A 38 23.48 0.76 -9.82
CA ASP A 38 22.67 1.88 -10.30
C ASP A 38 21.19 1.52 -10.47
N THR A 39 20.80 0.25 -10.33
CA THR A 39 19.43 -0.23 -10.55
C THR A 39 18.84 -0.85 -9.30
N TYR A 40 17.63 -0.44 -8.97
CA TYR A 40 16.88 -0.86 -7.80
C TYR A 40 15.49 -1.35 -8.20
N ARG A 41 14.99 -2.38 -7.52
CA ARG A 41 13.58 -2.78 -7.56
C ARG A 41 12.87 -2.17 -6.37
N ILE A 42 11.90 -1.32 -6.66
CA ILE A 42 10.98 -0.76 -5.68
C ILE A 42 9.77 -1.69 -5.59
N VAL A 43 9.52 -2.21 -4.40
CA VAL A 43 8.44 -3.14 -4.10
C VAL A 43 7.46 -2.43 -3.17
N ALA A 44 6.24 -2.16 -3.65
CA ALA A 44 5.17 -1.57 -2.84
C ALA A 44 3.98 -2.53 -2.75
N ARG A 45 3.46 -2.71 -1.53
CA ARG A 45 2.32 -3.59 -1.23
C ARG A 45 1.32 -2.86 -0.36
N GLY A 46 0.05 -2.89 -0.76
CA GLY A 46 -1.08 -2.34 0.00
C GLY A 46 -2.03 -3.43 0.44
N ASN A 47 -2.81 -3.14 1.47
CA ASN A 47 -3.91 -3.98 1.92
C ASN A 47 -5.23 -3.64 1.21
N GLY A 48 -6.32 -4.33 1.57
CA GLY A 48 -7.64 -4.15 0.97
C GLY A 48 -8.29 -2.78 1.13
N TYR A 49 -7.70 -1.89 1.92
CA TYR A 49 -8.15 -0.52 2.15
C TYR A 49 -7.23 0.52 1.49
N THR A 50 -6.14 0.07 0.87
CA THR A 50 -5.17 0.95 0.20
C THR A 50 -5.59 1.15 -1.25
N SER A 51 -5.49 2.37 -1.76
CA SER A 51 -5.78 2.64 -3.18
C SER A 51 -4.58 2.33 -4.08
N GLY A 52 -4.84 1.97 -5.33
CA GLY A 52 -3.79 1.78 -6.33
C GLY A 52 -2.96 3.06 -6.57
N THR A 53 -3.58 4.23 -6.48
CA THR A 53 -2.90 5.53 -6.56
C THR A 53 -1.92 5.72 -5.41
N ALA A 54 -2.30 5.38 -4.18
CA ALA A 54 -1.38 5.45 -3.04
C ALA A 54 -0.15 4.55 -3.25
N ILE A 55 -0.33 3.35 -3.82
CA ILE A 55 0.78 2.47 -4.17
C ILE A 55 1.69 3.06 -5.24
N GLN A 56 1.15 3.76 -6.24
CA GLN A 56 1.96 4.47 -7.23
C GLN A 56 2.79 5.59 -6.59
N ASP A 57 2.17 6.39 -5.72
CA ASP A 57 2.85 7.44 -4.98
C ASP A 57 3.96 6.88 -4.07
N TYR A 58 3.72 5.73 -3.42
CA TYR A 58 4.72 5.08 -2.58
C TYR A 58 5.92 4.61 -3.38
N VAL A 59 5.69 4.04 -4.57
CA VAL A 59 6.78 3.64 -5.47
C VAL A 59 7.61 4.84 -5.89
N LEU A 60 6.96 5.91 -6.37
CA LEU A 60 7.66 7.11 -6.84
C LEU A 60 8.46 7.77 -5.73
N LEU A 61 7.86 7.93 -4.56
CA LEU A 61 8.51 8.49 -3.40
C LEU A 61 9.70 7.64 -2.95
N LYS A 62 9.55 6.31 -2.89
CA LYS A 62 10.66 5.43 -2.51
C LYS A 62 11.78 5.43 -3.55
N ALA A 63 11.46 5.50 -4.84
CA ALA A 63 12.45 5.63 -5.89
C ALA A 63 13.27 6.91 -5.74
N ALA A 64 12.60 8.04 -5.45
CA ALA A 64 13.25 9.31 -5.20
C ALA A 64 14.14 9.29 -3.95
N GLU A 65 13.62 8.77 -2.82
CA GLU A 65 14.39 8.60 -1.59
C GLU A 65 15.62 7.69 -1.82
N THR A 66 15.47 6.64 -2.65
CA THR A 66 16.57 5.72 -3.01
C THR A 66 17.63 6.42 -3.87
N ALA A 67 17.21 7.27 -4.82
CA ALA A 67 18.14 8.05 -5.64
C ALA A 67 18.98 8.99 -4.77
N VAL A 68 18.34 9.73 -3.86
CA VAL A 68 19.04 10.63 -2.94
C VAL A 68 19.96 9.86 -2.00
N ALA A 69 19.51 8.73 -1.46
CA ALA A 69 20.33 7.86 -0.61
C ALA A 69 21.57 7.30 -1.35
N ALA A 70 21.46 7.05 -2.66
CA ALA A 70 22.56 6.64 -3.52
C ALA A 70 23.45 7.79 -3.99
N GLY A 71 23.22 9.02 -3.51
CA GLY A 71 23.96 10.22 -3.90
C GLY A 71 23.67 10.70 -5.33
N GLN A 72 22.52 10.31 -5.89
CA GLN A 72 22.08 10.68 -7.22
C GLN A 72 20.95 11.72 -7.16
N THR A 73 20.75 12.44 -8.25
CA THR A 73 19.75 13.52 -8.34
C THR A 73 18.49 13.09 -9.08
N HIS A 74 18.60 12.11 -9.98
CA HIS A 74 17.52 11.64 -10.83
C HIS A 74 17.36 10.13 -10.75
N PHE A 75 16.16 9.67 -11.11
CA PHE A 75 15.90 8.27 -11.40
C PHE A 75 15.04 8.13 -12.64
N ALA A 76 15.20 7.02 -13.37
CA ALA A 76 14.38 6.65 -14.51
C ALA A 76 13.67 5.34 -14.23
N ILE A 77 12.38 5.26 -14.60
CA ILE A 77 11.63 4.00 -14.55
C ILE A 77 12.00 3.17 -15.77
N LEU A 78 12.58 1.99 -15.54
CA LEU A 78 12.94 1.03 -16.60
C LEU A 78 11.77 0.12 -16.96
N GLY A 79 10.92 -0.21 -15.99
CA GLY A 79 9.79 -1.11 -16.16
C GLY A 79 8.97 -1.19 -14.88
N ALA A 80 7.70 -1.56 -15.02
CA ALA A 80 6.76 -1.70 -13.92
C ALA A 80 5.87 -2.93 -14.14
N ASP A 81 5.78 -3.77 -13.12
CA ASP A 81 4.90 -4.92 -13.06
C ASP A 81 3.77 -4.65 -12.06
N ASP A 82 2.56 -5.09 -12.43
CA ASP A 82 1.44 -5.14 -11.49
C ASP A 82 1.62 -6.37 -10.58
N ALA A 83 1.68 -6.14 -9.28
CA ALA A 83 1.85 -7.15 -8.25
C ALA A 83 0.65 -7.19 -7.30
N SER A 84 -0.52 -6.74 -7.79
CA SER A 84 -1.77 -6.79 -7.07
C SER A 84 -2.24 -8.24 -6.86
N SER A 85 -2.95 -8.47 -5.76
CA SER A 85 -3.47 -9.80 -5.41
C SER A 85 -4.91 -9.70 -4.93
N ASP A 86 -5.71 -10.70 -5.24
CA ASP A 86 -7.08 -10.81 -4.76
C ASP A 86 -7.18 -11.92 -3.70
N GLN A 87 -7.93 -11.64 -2.65
CA GLN A 87 -8.22 -12.60 -1.59
C GLN A 87 -9.73 -12.74 -1.42
N VAL A 88 -10.22 -13.97 -1.33
CA VAL A 88 -11.64 -14.24 -1.08
C VAL A 88 -11.89 -14.33 0.43
N GLY A 89 -12.83 -13.55 0.93
CA GLY A 89 -13.37 -13.62 2.28
C GLY A 89 -14.78 -14.19 2.29
N GLN A 90 -15.15 -14.89 3.37
CA GLN A 90 -16.51 -15.43 3.55
C GLN A 90 -17.00 -15.10 4.97
N THR A 91 -18.22 -14.58 5.09
CA THR A 91 -18.89 -14.44 6.39
C THR A 91 -19.53 -15.77 6.79
N ALA A 92 -19.54 -16.07 8.09
CA ALA A 92 -20.22 -17.27 8.58
C ALA A 92 -21.73 -17.14 8.38
N GLY A 93 -22.38 -18.22 7.90
CA GLY A 93 -23.84 -18.32 7.93
C GLY A 93 -24.32 -18.71 9.32
N SER A 94 -25.56 -18.33 9.66
CA SER A 94 -26.20 -18.73 10.92
C SER A 94 -27.50 -19.47 10.66
N SER A 95 -27.77 -20.49 11.46
CA SER A 95 -29.03 -21.21 11.46
C SER A 95 -29.64 -21.14 12.85
N GLN A 96 -30.91 -20.78 12.94
CA GLN A 96 -31.66 -20.78 14.19
C GLN A 96 -32.87 -21.69 14.05
N THR A 97 -32.98 -22.69 14.92
CA THR A 97 -34.14 -23.59 14.96
C THR A 97 -34.97 -23.28 16.19
N ASN A 98 -36.25 -22.95 15.99
CA ASN A 98 -37.23 -22.72 17.05
C ASN A 98 -38.28 -23.84 17.00
N VAL A 99 -38.61 -24.42 18.15
CA VAL A 99 -39.62 -25.49 18.26
C VAL A 99 -40.86 -24.92 18.95
N ILE A 100 -42.02 -25.05 18.30
CA ILE A 100 -43.33 -24.67 18.85
C ILE A 100 -44.24 -25.91 18.80
N GLY A 101 -44.52 -26.50 19.96
CA GLY A 101 -45.25 -27.78 20.05
C GLY A 101 -44.47 -28.93 19.40
N ASN A 102 -45.11 -29.64 18.45
CA ASN A 102 -44.48 -30.71 17.66
C ASN A 102 -43.86 -30.22 16.34
N THR A 103 -43.78 -28.90 16.10
CA THR A 103 -43.23 -28.32 14.87
C THR A 103 -41.90 -27.63 15.13
N ALA A 104 -40.87 -27.99 14.36
CA ALA A 104 -39.59 -27.30 14.34
C ALA A 104 -39.50 -26.38 13.11
N MET A 105 -39.16 -25.12 13.33
CA MET A 105 -38.96 -24.12 12.29
C MET A 105 -37.51 -23.65 12.30
N THR A 106 -36.79 -23.88 11.21
CA THR A 106 -35.39 -23.47 11.05
C THR A 106 -35.30 -22.26 10.12
N THR A 107 -34.73 -21.17 10.60
CA THR A 107 -34.37 -20.00 9.81
C THR A 107 -32.87 -20.03 9.53
N TYR A 108 -32.50 -20.07 8.25
CA TYR A 108 -31.11 -20.07 7.82
C TYR A 108 -30.76 -18.75 7.12
N GLN A 109 -29.67 -18.14 7.55
CA GLN A 109 -29.04 -16.98 6.93
C GLN A 109 -27.70 -17.44 6.35
N PRO A 110 -27.58 -17.56 5.01
CA PRO A 110 -26.33 -17.98 4.39
C PRO A 110 -25.24 -16.92 4.58
N GLY A 111 -24.00 -17.39 4.67
CA GLY A 111 -22.83 -16.53 4.58
C GLY A 111 -22.68 -15.93 3.18
N THR A 112 -22.04 -14.78 3.09
CA THR A 112 -21.74 -14.09 1.83
C THR A 112 -20.25 -14.15 1.55
N VAL A 113 -19.90 -14.34 0.27
CA VAL A 113 -18.52 -14.31 -0.22
C VAL A 113 -18.22 -12.91 -0.77
N TYR A 114 -17.04 -12.37 -0.48
CA TYR A 114 -16.58 -11.08 -0.99
C TYR A 114 -15.10 -11.15 -1.39
N ASN A 115 -14.73 -10.36 -2.41
CA ASN A 115 -13.34 -10.26 -2.87
C ASN A 115 -12.66 -9.05 -2.23
N ILE A 116 -11.43 -9.24 -1.78
CA ILE A 116 -10.56 -8.22 -1.21
C ILE A 116 -9.40 -8.01 -2.19
N HIS A 117 -9.40 -6.87 -2.87
CA HIS A 117 -8.33 -6.48 -3.77
C HIS A 117 -7.20 -5.79 -3.01
N LYS A 118 -5.98 -6.33 -3.07
CA LYS A 118 -4.78 -5.79 -2.44
C LYS A 118 -3.85 -5.26 -3.52
N PRO A 119 -3.74 -3.93 -3.71
CA PRO A 119 -2.91 -3.37 -4.77
C PRO A 119 -1.42 -3.58 -4.48
N GLY A 120 -0.64 -3.83 -5.52
CA GLY A 120 0.81 -3.99 -5.42
C GLY A 120 1.51 -3.59 -6.71
N LYS A 121 2.73 -3.07 -6.60
CA LYS A 121 3.57 -2.74 -7.76
C LYS A 121 5.03 -3.09 -7.50
N ASP A 122 5.68 -3.60 -8.54
CA ASP A 122 7.12 -3.78 -8.60
C ASP A 122 7.68 -2.92 -9.72
N VAL A 123 8.59 -2.01 -9.41
CA VAL A 123 9.11 -1.05 -10.38
C VAL A 123 10.63 -1.06 -10.35
N TYR A 124 11.21 -1.28 -11.53
CA TYR A 124 12.64 -1.23 -11.73
C TYR A 124 13.03 0.21 -12.05
N VAL A 125 13.92 0.77 -11.24
CA VAL A 125 14.39 2.15 -11.40
C VAL A 125 15.90 2.17 -11.51
N ARG A 126 16.41 3.01 -12.41
CA ARG A 126 17.83 3.33 -12.50
C ARG A 126 18.07 4.72 -11.94
N VAL A 127 19.01 4.85 -11.01
CA VAL A 127 19.40 6.13 -10.41
C VAL A 127 20.64 6.68 -11.12
N PHE A 128 20.70 7.99 -11.34
CA PHE A 128 21.81 8.63 -12.03
C PHE A 128 21.84 10.15 -11.78
N THR A 129 22.95 10.77 -12.14
CA THR A 129 23.10 12.23 -12.16
C THR A 129 23.42 12.64 -13.59
N PRO A 130 22.52 13.39 -14.26
CA PRO A 130 22.73 13.80 -15.64
C PRO A 130 23.92 14.75 -15.74
N ARG A 131 24.71 14.62 -16.81
CA ARG A 131 25.73 15.62 -17.11
C ARG A 131 25.05 16.88 -17.62
N LYS A 132 25.66 18.04 -17.36
CA LYS A 132 25.12 19.33 -17.81
C LYS A 132 24.96 19.32 -19.34
N GLY A 133 23.71 19.47 -19.82
CA GLY A 133 23.38 19.47 -21.25
C GLY A 133 23.09 18.10 -21.86
N GLU A 134 23.09 17.03 -21.06
CA GLU A 134 22.68 15.69 -21.50
C GLU A 134 21.15 15.59 -21.57
N ALA A 135 20.63 14.97 -22.64
CA ALA A 135 19.21 14.69 -22.75
C ALA A 135 18.82 13.61 -21.72
N LEU A 136 17.79 13.89 -20.92
CA LEU A 136 17.29 12.93 -19.95
C LEU A 136 16.60 11.76 -20.68
N PRO A 137 16.83 10.51 -20.24
CA PRO A 137 16.05 9.38 -20.69
C PRO A 137 14.55 9.61 -20.46
N SER A 138 13.70 9.15 -21.37
CA SER A 138 12.24 9.18 -21.19
C SER A 138 11.84 8.48 -19.88
N GLY A 139 10.92 9.07 -19.13
CA GLY A 139 10.51 8.53 -17.82
C GLY A 139 11.52 8.77 -16.70
N SER A 140 12.42 9.75 -16.87
CA SER A 140 13.28 10.26 -15.79
C SER A 140 12.58 11.34 -14.97
N PHE A 141 12.80 11.33 -13.66
CA PHE A 141 12.26 12.28 -12.71
C PHE A 141 13.38 12.83 -11.82
N ALA A 142 13.27 14.11 -11.46
CA ALA A 142 14.11 14.73 -10.45
C ALA A 142 13.64 14.26 -9.06
N ALA A 143 14.57 13.72 -8.26
CA ALA A 143 14.21 13.08 -6.99
C ALA A 143 13.69 14.10 -5.96
N ASP A 144 14.27 15.29 -5.93
CA ASP A 144 13.86 16.40 -5.07
C ASP A 144 12.43 16.88 -5.38
N GLU A 145 12.06 17.02 -6.65
CA GLU A 145 10.70 17.40 -7.06
C GLU A 145 9.67 16.36 -6.62
N ILE A 146 9.99 15.06 -6.77
CA ILE A 146 9.10 13.98 -6.34
C ILE A 146 8.93 13.99 -4.82
N ILE A 147 10.02 14.13 -4.06
CA ILE A 147 9.97 14.21 -2.59
C ILE A 147 9.14 15.43 -2.15
N ALA A 148 9.32 16.59 -2.79
CA ALA A 148 8.61 17.81 -2.44
C ALA A 148 7.11 17.75 -2.75
N ASN A 149 6.71 17.13 -3.87
CA ASN A 149 5.32 17.10 -4.33
C ASN A 149 4.52 15.91 -3.80
N ILE A 150 5.13 14.72 -3.74
CA ILE A 150 4.48 13.47 -3.29
C ILE A 150 4.65 13.28 -1.78
N GLY A 151 5.80 13.67 -1.23
CA GLY A 151 6.10 13.51 0.20
C GLY A 151 5.01 14.04 1.14
N PRO A 152 4.41 15.23 0.91
CA PRO A 152 3.32 15.74 1.74
C PRO A 152 1.98 15.01 1.60
N ARG A 153 1.76 14.30 0.48
CA ARG A 153 0.49 13.60 0.18
C ARG A 153 0.44 12.20 0.78
N VAL A 154 1.61 11.64 1.05
CA VAL A 154 1.77 10.26 1.49
C VAL A 154 1.71 10.16 3.02
N PRO A 155 0.74 9.42 3.59
CA PRO A 155 0.64 9.24 5.04
C PRO A 155 1.80 8.37 5.52
N ARG A 156 2.64 8.92 6.41
CA ARG A 156 3.78 8.23 7.04
C ARG A 156 3.42 7.76 8.44
N ASP A 157 4.06 6.68 8.89
CA ASP A 157 4.08 6.37 10.32
C ASP A 157 5.03 7.34 11.03
N GLY A 158 4.50 8.03 12.04
CA GLY A 158 5.22 9.00 12.87
C GLY A 158 5.87 8.34 14.07
#